data_AF-A0ABD6D007-F1
#
_entry.id   AF-A0ABD6D007-F1
#
_cell.length_a   1.000
_cell.length_b   1.000
_cell.length_c   1.000
_cell.angle_alpha   90.00
_cell.angle_beta   90.00
_cell.angle_gamma   90.00
#
_symmetry.space_group_name_H-M   'P 1'
#
loop_
_entity.id
_entity.type
_entity.pdbx_description
1 polymer ?
#
loop_
_entity_poly.entity_id
_entity_poly.type
_entity_poly.pdbx_seq_one_letter_code
_entity_poly.pdbx_strand_id
1 'polypeptide(L)'
;MATKVFDRDTLLDLTVNFIPLFILLFFLVGYFVYNPFKLGSTERILQYMLLATPFVLLAILTYLSGKAIASTEKSSPVYMPGAATVDGAEPIEDEHEE
;
A
#
# COMPACT_ATOMS: atom_id res chain seq x y z
N MET A 1 -23.52 13.66 -1.81
CA MET A 1 -22.56 13.24 -2.85
C MET A 1 -21.13 13.55 -2.40
N ALA A 2 -20.63 12.89 -1.35
CA ALA A 2 -19.29 13.16 -0.77
C ALA A 2 -18.38 11.91 -0.70
N THR A 3 -18.88 10.74 -1.09
CA THR A 3 -18.20 9.44 -0.95
C THR A 3 -17.16 9.10 -2.02
N LYS A 4 -16.74 10.05 -2.89
CA LYS A 4 -16.00 9.68 -4.12
C LYS A 4 -14.59 10.24 -4.26
N VAL A 5 -14.21 11.20 -3.42
CA VAL A 5 -12.86 11.83 -3.49
C VAL A 5 -11.90 11.17 -2.48
N PHE A 6 -12.40 10.74 -1.32
CA PHE A 6 -11.60 10.20 -0.21
C PHE A 6 -11.12 8.74 -0.43
N ASP A 7 -11.86 7.94 -1.19
CA ASP A 7 -11.44 6.57 -1.56
C ASP A 7 -10.34 6.54 -2.63
N ARG A 8 -10.27 7.56 -3.51
CA ARG A 8 -9.44 7.51 -4.72
C ARG A 8 -7.96 7.61 -4.40
N ASP A 9 -7.58 8.52 -3.51
CA ASP A 9 -6.17 8.81 -3.24
C ASP A 9 -5.55 7.72 -2.35
N THR A 10 -6.26 7.27 -1.30
CA THR A 10 -5.86 6.11 -0.49
C THR A 10 -5.78 4.83 -1.32
N LEU A 11 -6.78 4.55 -2.17
CA LEU A 11 -6.72 3.40 -3.08
C LEU A 11 -5.61 3.55 -4.10
N LEU A 12 -5.31 4.76 -4.57
CA LEU A 12 -4.24 5.02 -5.53
C LEU A 12 -2.88 4.74 -4.88
N ASP A 13 -2.62 5.22 -3.67
CA ASP A 13 -1.36 4.97 -2.95
C ASP A 13 -1.15 3.49 -2.67
N LEU A 14 -2.20 2.79 -2.21
CA LEU A 14 -2.14 1.34 -2.00
C LEU A 14 -1.96 0.57 -3.30
N THR A 15 -2.63 0.98 -4.37
CA THR A 15 -2.52 0.33 -5.69
C THR A 15 -1.16 0.55 -6.32
N VAL A 16 -0.61 1.76 -6.24
CA VAL A 16 0.73 2.11 -6.77
C VAL A 16 1.82 1.27 -6.10
N ASN A 17 1.67 0.94 -4.81
CA ASN A 17 2.59 0.03 -4.10
C ASN A 17 2.32 -1.46 -4.36
N PHE A 18 1.05 -1.83 -4.60
CA PHE A 18 0.65 -3.21 -4.87
C PHE A 18 1.05 -3.71 -6.26
N ILE A 19 1.01 -2.86 -7.29
CA ILE A 19 1.37 -3.23 -8.66
C ILE A 19 2.82 -3.78 -8.74
N PRO A 20 3.85 -3.11 -8.19
CA PRO A 20 5.20 -3.65 -8.12
C PRO A 20 5.29 -5.03 -7.46
N LEU A 21 4.57 -5.24 -6.35
CA LEU A 21 4.54 -6.53 -5.66
C LEU A 21 3.98 -7.64 -6.54
N PHE A 22 2.89 -7.35 -7.26
CA PHE A 22 2.30 -8.30 -8.18
C PHE A 22 3.26 -8.69 -9.30
N ILE A 23 3.94 -7.72 -9.90
CA ILE A 23 4.93 -7.96 -10.96
C ILE A 23 6.09 -8.82 -10.45
N LEU A 24 6.63 -8.50 -9.27
CA LEU A 24 7.71 -9.27 -8.66
C LEU A 24 7.29 -10.71 -8.34
N LEU A 25 6.08 -10.89 -7.80
CA LEU A 25 5.52 -12.22 -7.52
C LEU A 25 5.36 -13.03 -8.81
N PHE A 26 4.85 -12.41 -9.87
CA PHE A 26 4.71 -13.04 -11.18
C PHE A 26 6.05 -13.57 -11.69
N PHE A 27 7.11 -12.78 -11.64
CA PHE A 27 8.43 -13.23 -12.07
C PHE A 27 9.04 -14.28 -11.12
N LEU A 28 8.85 -14.15 -9.81
CA LEU A 28 9.34 -15.12 -8.83
C LEU A 28 8.75 -16.51 -9.11
N VAL A 29 7.42 -16.58 -9.28
CA VAL A 29 6.71 -17.81 -9.61
C VAL A 29 7.04 -18.28 -11.02
N GLY A 30 7.11 -17.36 -11.99
CA GLY A 30 7.45 -17.67 -13.37
C GLY A 30 8.81 -18.36 -13.50
N TYR A 31 9.84 -17.82 -12.84
CA TYR A 31 11.18 -18.43 -12.83
C TYR A 31 11.26 -19.71 -12.00
N PHE A 32 10.39 -19.86 -11.00
CA PHE A 32 10.31 -21.07 -10.20
C PHE A 32 9.71 -22.24 -11.00
N VAL A 33 8.65 -21.98 -11.77
CA VAL A 33 7.97 -22.99 -12.59
C VAL A 33 8.72 -23.25 -13.88
N TYR A 34 9.26 -22.21 -14.51
CA TYR A 34 9.92 -22.28 -15.80
C TYR A 34 11.30 -21.63 -15.74
N ASN A 35 12.33 -22.40 -16.10
CA ASN A 35 13.69 -21.88 -16.18
C ASN A 35 14.12 -21.67 -17.65
N PRO A 36 13.92 -20.48 -18.23
CA PRO A 36 14.32 -20.19 -19.61
C PRO A 36 15.83 -20.15 -19.82
N PHE A 37 16.59 -19.90 -18.75
CA PHE A 37 18.02 -19.64 -18.83
C PHE A 37 18.81 -20.81 -18.21
N LYS A 38 19.82 -21.31 -18.93
CA LYS A 38 20.74 -22.34 -18.40
C LYS A 38 21.76 -21.72 -17.45
N LEU A 39 21.28 -21.10 -16.37
CA LEU A 39 22.10 -20.49 -15.33
C LEU A 39 22.71 -21.56 -14.42
N GLY A 40 23.93 -21.29 -13.92
CA GLY A 40 24.52 -22.07 -12.86
C GLY A 40 23.82 -21.82 -11.51
N SER A 41 24.21 -22.58 -10.49
CA SER A 41 23.59 -22.50 -9.17
C SER A 41 23.75 -21.11 -8.53
N THR A 42 24.91 -20.47 -8.71
CA THR A 42 25.23 -19.17 -8.12
C THR A 42 24.39 -18.06 -8.74
N GLU A 43 24.30 -18.03 -10.07
CA GLU A 43 23.54 -17.02 -10.81
C GLU A 43 22.05 -17.11 -10.48
N ARG A 44 21.54 -18.33 -10.30
CA ARG A 44 20.15 -18.56 -9.93
C ARG A 44 19.84 -18.08 -8.51
N ILE A 45 20.75 -18.30 -7.57
CA ILE A 45 20.62 -17.77 -6.20
C ILE A 45 20.60 -16.23 -6.24
N LEU A 46 21.52 -15.61 -6.98
CA LEU A 46 21.56 -14.16 -7.13
C LEU A 46 20.29 -13.61 -7.76
N GLN A 47 19.77 -14.25 -8.81
CA GLN A 47 18.49 -13.88 -9.43
C GLN A 47 17.36 -13.88 -8.41
N TYR A 48 17.17 -14.98 -7.67
CA TYR A 48 16.10 -15.05 -6.67
C TYR A 48 16.31 -14.05 -5.55
N MET A 49 17.56 -13.80 -5.11
CA MET A 49 17.84 -12.84 -4.06
C MET A 49 17.53 -11.41 -4.52
N LEU A 50 17.86 -11.06 -5.76
CA LEU A 50 17.54 -9.77 -6.38
C LEU A 50 16.04 -9.56 -6.59
N LEU A 51 15.26 -10.62 -6.78
CA LEU A 51 13.79 -10.52 -6.88
C LEU A 51 13.11 -10.53 -5.52
N ALA A 52 13.51 -11.44 -4.63
CA ALA A 52 12.89 -11.66 -3.33
C ALA A 52 13.17 -10.52 -2.36
N THR A 53 14.37 -9.93 -2.38
CA THR A 53 14.72 -8.82 -1.49
C THR A 53 13.81 -7.60 -1.66
N PRO A 54 13.68 -7.00 -2.87
CA PRO A 54 12.75 -5.89 -3.07
C PRO A 54 11.29 -6.32 -2.86
N PHE A 55 10.92 -7.56 -3.19
CA PHE A 55 9.57 -8.07 -2.91
C PHE A 55 9.23 -8.03 -1.41
N VAL A 56 10.10 -8.57 -0.56
CA VAL A 56 9.89 -8.58 0.90
C VAL A 56 9.90 -7.17 1.46
N LEU A 57 10.86 -6.33 1.07
CA LEU A 57 10.95 -4.95 1.56
C LEU A 57 9.72 -4.13 1.16
N LEU A 58 9.28 -4.22 -0.10
CA LEU A 58 8.08 -3.54 -0.57
C LEU A 58 6.82 -4.08 0.09
N ALA A 59 6.75 -5.39 0.38
CA ALA A 59 5.59 -5.99 1.06
C ALA A 59 5.46 -5.43 2.47
N ILE A 60 6.59 -5.33 3.19
CA ILE A 60 6.63 -4.72 4.52
C ILE A 60 6.21 -3.26 4.44
N LEU A 61 6.81 -2.47 3.54
CA LEU A 61 6.48 -1.05 3.40
C LEU A 61 5.01 -0.84 3.02
N THR A 62 4.49 -1.60 2.07
CA THR A 62 3.08 -1.54 1.65
C THR A 62 2.14 -1.85 2.81
N TYR A 63 2.46 -2.88 3.60
CA TYR A 63 1.68 -3.23 4.79
C TYR A 63 1.70 -2.13 5.85
N LEU A 64 2.88 -1.58 6.14
CA LEU A 64 3.03 -0.50 7.11
C LEU A 64 2.30 0.77 6.65
N SER A 65 2.40 1.14 5.37
CA SER A 65 1.66 2.26 4.79
C SER A 65 0.16 2.05 4.89
N GLY A 66 -0.36 0.87 4.50
CA GLY A 66 -1.80 0.59 4.61
C GLY A 66 -2.31 0.58 6.05
N LYS A 67 -1.53 0.03 6.99
CA LYS A 67 -1.86 0.06 8.42
C LYS A 67 -1.87 1.48 8.97
N ALA A 68 -0.91 2.31 8.58
CA ALA A 68 -0.85 3.71 9.01
C ALA A 68 -2.03 4.52 8.48
N ILE A 69 -2.40 4.34 7.20
CA ILE A 69 -3.54 5.04 6.60
C ILE A 69 -4.85 4.64 7.30
N ALA A 70 -5.11 3.34 7.45
CA ALA A 70 -6.32 2.85 8.12
C ALA A 70 -6.43 3.30 9.60
N SER A 71 -5.30 3.55 10.27
CA SER A 71 -5.28 4.06 11.64
C SER A 71 -5.58 5.57 11.70
N THR A 72 -5.06 6.35 10.74
CA THR A 72 -5.30 7.79 10.67
C THR A 72 -6.75 8.09 10.30
N GLU A 73 -7.33 7.30 9.41
CA GLU A 73 -8.75 7.44 9.00
C GLU A 73 -9.71 7.24 10.18
N LYS A 74 -9.40 6.34 11.12
CA LYS A 74 -10.23 6.11 12.31
C LYS A 74 -10.20 7.23 13.36
N SER A 75 -9.22 8.12 13.31
CA SER A 75 -8.98 9.11 14.38
C SER A 75 -9.04 10.55 13.90
N SER A 76 -9.28 10.78 12.60
CA SER A 76 -9.29 12.13 12.04
C SER A 76 -10.70 12.73 12.12
N PRO A 77 -10.89 13.87 12.81
CA PRO A 77 -12.19 14.54 12.87
C PRO A 77 -12.58 15.05 11.48
N VAL A 78 -13.81 14.72 11.06
CA VAL A 78 -14.37 15.16 9.78
C VAL A 78 -15.06 16.50 9.95
N TYR A 79 -14.49 17.55 9.36
CA TYR A 79 -15.08 18.89 9.33
C TYR A 79 -15.93 19.11 8.08
N MET A 80 -16.89 20.03 8.16
CA MET A 80 -17.57 20.53 6.96
C MET A 80 -16.55 21.16 5.99
N PRO A 81 -16.69 20.96 4.67
CA PRO A 81 -15.84 21.62 3.69
C PRO A 81 -15.88 23.14 3.90
N GLY A 82 -14.72 23.75 4.19
CA GLY A 82 -14.57 25.17 4.51
C GLY A 82 -14.64 25.53 6.00
N ALA A 83 -14.98 24.59 6.88
CA ALA A 83 -14.99 24.78 8.33
C ALA A 83 -13.66 24.39 9.00
N ALA A 84 -12.80 23.62 8.33
CA ALA A 84 -11.51 23.16 8.88
C ALA A 84 -10.53 24.28 9.26
N THR A 85 -10.72 25.50 8.75
CA THR A 85 -9.89 26.68 9.04
C THR A 85 -10.59 27.70 9.92
N VAL A 86 -11.81 27.40 10.40
CA VAL A 86 -12.61 28.31 11.23
C VAL A 86 -12.36 27.95 12.69
N ASP A 87 -11.85 28.92 13.47
CA ASP A 87 -11.65 28.75 14.91
C ASP A 87 -12.97 28.38 15.59
N GLY A 88 -13.00 27.22 16.25
CA GLY A 88 -14.18 26.70 16.96
C GLY A 88 -15.16 25.90 16.10
N ALA A 89 -14.79 25.48 14.89
CA ALA A 89 -15.63 24.56 14.12
C ALA A 89 -15.75 23.19 14.81
N GLU A 90 -16.98 22.77 15.09
CA GLU A 90 -17.28 21.43 15.61
C GLU A 90 -17.23 20.39 14.46
N PRO A 91 -16.65 19.20 14.68
CA PRO A 91 -16.71 18.09 13.72
C PRO A 91 -18.16 17.67 13.44
N ILE A 92 -18.43 17.13 12.25
CA ILE A 92 -19.78 16.65 11.88
C ILE A 92 -20.10 15.33 12.58
N GLU A 93 -19.08 14.52 12.82
CA GLU A 93 -19.18 13.22 13.49
C GLU A 93 -18.17 13.23 14.65
N ASP A 94 -18.67 13.48 15.86
CA ASP A 94 -17.97 13.10 17.09
C ASP A 94 -18.16 11.59 17.30
N GLU A 95 -17.44 10.76 16.53
CA GLU A 95 -17.39 9.32 16.81
C GLU A 95 -16.50 9.05 18.03
N HIS A 96 -17.04 9.36 19.20
CA HIS A 96 -16.74 8.64 20.42
C HIS A 96 -17.36 7.24 20.32
N GLU A 97 -16.74 6.33 19.58
CA GLU A 97 -16.98 4.90 19.78
C GLU A 97 -15.95 4.36 20.78
N GLU A 98 -16.43 4.01 21.98
CA GLU A 98 -15.72 3.29 23.04
C GLU A 98 -15.27 1.89 22.61
#